data_AF-Q2UJG6-F1
#
_entry.id   AF-Q2UJG6-F1
#
_cell.length_a   1.000
_cell.length_b   1.000
_cell.length_c   1.000
_cell.angle_alpha   90.00
_cell.angle_beta   90.00
_cell.angle_gamma   90.00
#
_symmetry.space_group_name_H-M   'P 1'
#
loop_
_entity.id
_entity.type
_entity.pdbx_description
1 polymer ?
#
loop_
_entity_poly.entity_id
_entity_poly.type
_entity_poly.pdbx_seq_one_letter_code
_entity_poly.pdbx_strand_id
1 'polypeptide(L)'
;MGTASIQYRTYADSNRVFFIPSNPNASTAFATITERLHSSLADEPIPVGRWALEHKLMRDTPSCLPTSASQRPAQPRYMQFLSLTYFPNHGFIYTSPPPGKVSHAHHGAGSPGTVAPGASSPASPTPVPQQTATPTQAPAPNSQDHSSMVMTTVPLPACSTLFQHFVYACQPFWCHRHTVTVPGGVVYDVGDFRVRIGDVRQTQPAARVRGTIVEIEWKGPSLVTSIASLFSQSKKAFGGPRTSDLPDDDGDSGIDMAFPEGLEEADIDGEI
;
A
#
# COMPACT_ATOMS: atom_id res chain seq x y z
N MET A 1 -17.40 27.13 22.43
CA MET A 1 -16.86 27.25 21.05
C MET A 1 -15.42 26.77 21.07
N GLY A 2 -15.15 25.65 20.41
CA GLY A 2 -13.82 25.04 20.31
C GLY A 2 -13.90 24.00 19.21
N THR A 3 -13.65 24.44 17.98
CA THR A 3 -13.76 23.66 16.75
C THR A 3 -12.71 22.54 16.73
N ALA A 4 -13.12 21.30 16.99
CA ALA A 4 -12.35 20.10 16.68
C ALA A 4 -12.37 19.86 15.16
N SER A 5 -11.60 20.65 14.41
CA SER A 5 -11.53 20.57 12.93
C SER A 5 -10.18 20.05 12.41
N ILE A 6 -9.24 19.70 13.29
CA ILE A 6 -7.87 19.35 12.91
C ILE A 6 -7.51 17.97 13.48
N GLN A 7 -8.23 16.93 13.08
CA GLN A 7 -7.78 15.54 13.31
C GLN A 7 -8.36 14.54 12.29
N TYR A 8 -9.46 14.87 11.62
CA TYR A 8 -10.07 14.00 10.60
C TYR A 8 -9.33 13.99 9.26
N ARG A 9 -8.43 14.95 9.01
CA ARG A 9 -7.75 15.10 7.72
C ARG A 9 -6.61 14.09 7.49
N THR A 10 -6.15 13.38 8.54
CA THR A 10 -5.01 12.46 8.43
C THR A 10 -5.40 11.00 8.19
N TYR A 11 -6.70 10.66 8.21
CA TYR A 11 -7.21 9.32 7.88
C TYR A 11 -7.97 9.27 6.54
N ALA A 12 -8.06 10.38 5.82
CA ALA A 12 -8.94 10.53 4.66
C ALA A 12 -8.46 9.81 3.38
N ASP A 13 -7.21 9.33 3.32
CA ASP A 13 -6.67 8.60 2.16
C ASP A 13 -6.13 7.21 2.55
N SER A 14 -6.79 6.51 3.47
CA SER A 14 -6.30 5.20 3.90
C SER A 14 -6.66 4.11 2.88
N ASN A 15 -5.82 3.92 1.88
CA ASN A 15 -5.83 2.69 1.09
C ASN A 15 -5.25 1.55 1.94
N ARG A 16 -5.97 0.43 2.03
CA ARG A 16 -5.52 -0.78 2.73
C ARG A 16 -5.49 -1.97 1.79
N VAL A 17 -4.39 -2.71 1.84
CA VAL A 17 -4.18 -3.92 1.03
C VAL A 17 -4.05 -5.13 1.95
N PHE A 18 -4.81 -6.17 1.64
CA PHE A 18 -4.79 -7.46 2.32
C PHE A 18 -4.40 -8.55 1.32
N PHE A 19 -3.53 -9.46 1.74
CA PHE A 19 -3.17 -10.64 0.96
C PHE A 19 -3.52 -11.90 1.74
N ILE A 20 -4.34 -12.76 1.14
CA ILE A 20 -4.80 -14.02 1.72
C ILE A 20 -4.10 -15.14 0.94
N PRO A 21 -3.03 -15.75 1.50
CA PRO A 21 -2.29 -16.78 0.81
C PRO A 21 -3.15 -18.02 0.59
N SER A 22 -2.97 -18.68 -0.55
CA SER A 22 -3.56 -19.99 -0.81
C SER A 22 -2.48 -21.01 -1.15
N ASN A 23 -2.78 -22.27 -0.86
CA ASN A 23 -1.95 -23.38 -1.30
C ASN A 23 -2.11 -23.57 -2.82
N PRO A 24 -1.07 -24.00 -3.54
CA PRO A 24 -1.10 -24.14 -5.01
C PRO A 24 -2.22 -25.04 -5.55
N ASN A 25 -2.65 -26.01 -4.74
CA ASN A 25 -3.66 -27.00 -5.09
C ASN A 25 -5.03 -26.71 -4.44
N ALA A 26 -5.16 -25.61 -3.70
CA ALA A 26 -6.40 -25.23 -3.04
C ALA A 26 -7.13 -24.14 -3.84
N SER A 27 -8.43 -24.03 -3.63
CA SER A 27 -9.18 -22.85 -4.07
C SER A 27 -8.64 -21.59 -3.40
N THR A 28 -8.78 -20.46 -4.08
CA THR A 28 -8.48 -19.16 -3.50
C THR A 28 -9.68 -18.66 -2.68
N ALA A 29 -9.45 -17.65 -1.84
CA ALA A 29 -10.52 -17.04 -1.05
C ALA A 29 -11.46 -16.15 -1.89
N PHE A 30 -11.18 -15.97 -3.19
CA PHE A 30 -11.90 -15.04 -4.07
C PHE A 30 -13.42 -15.22 -4.06
N ALA A 31 -13.89 -16.46 -4.27
CA ALA A 31 -15.32 -16.76 -4.31
C ALA A 31 -15.99 -16.46 -2.97
N THR A 32 -15.39 -16.93 -1.88
CA THR A 32 -15.90 -16.72 -0.51
C THR A 32 -15.94 -15.25 -0.12
N ILE A 33 -14.91 -14.47 -0.46
CA ILE A 33 -14.89 -13.02 -0.18
C ILE A 33 -15.97 -12.31 -0.99
N THR A 34 -16.11 -12.64 -2.27
CA THR A 34 -17.12 -12.04 -3.15
C THR A 34 -18.54 -12.35 -2.64
N GLU A 35 -18.82 -13.60 -2.27
CA GLU A 35 -20.11 -14.00 -1.70
C GLU A 35 -20.40 -13.27 -0.38
N ARG A 36 -19.40 -13.17 0.51
CA ARG A 36 -19.54 -12.44 1.77
C ARG A 36 -19.72 -10.94 1.55
N LEU A 37 -19.08 -10.36 0.54
CA LEU A 37 -19.26 -8.95 0.19
C LEU A 37 -20.74 -8.65 -0.11
N HIS A 38 -21.40 -9.51 -0.89
CA HIS A 38 -22.82 -9.35 -1.27
C HIS A 38 -23.81 -9.72 -0.17
N SER A 39 -23.43 -10.52 0.83
CA SER A 39 -24.37 -11.03 1.84
C SER A 39 -24.24 -10.41 3.22
N SER A 40 -23.10 -9.77 3.55
CA SER A 40 -22.80 -9.32 4.91
C SER A 40 -22.79 -7.80 5.11
N LEU A 41 -22.80 -7.02 4.02
CA LEU A 41 -22.75 -5.58 4.07
C LEU A 41 -24.16 -4.99 3.92
N ALA A 42 -24.42 -3.88 4.62
CA ALA A 42 -25.69 -3.17 4.53
C ALA A 42 -25.86 -2.46 3.19
N ASP A 43 -24.76 -1.96 2.63
CA ASP A 43 -24.71 -1.36 1.30
C ASP A 43 -24.51 -2.46 0.25
N GLU A 44 -25.35 -2.46 -0.79
CA GLU A 44 -25.24 -3.42 -1.89
C GLU A 44 -23.97 -3.14 -2.72
N PRO A 45 -23.09 -4.14 -2.93
CA PRO A 45 -21.91 -3.97 -3.76
C PRO A 45 -22.26 -3.81 -5.25
N ILE A 46 -21.86 -2.67 -5.82
CA ILE A 46 -22.08 -2.37 -7.24
C ILE A 46 -20.80 -2.71 -8.03
N PRO A 47 -20.84 -3.65 -9.00
CA PRO A 47 -19.68 -3.94 -9.83
C PRO A 47 -19.38 -2.75 -10.78
N VAL A 48 -18.18 -2.20 -10.69
CA VAL A 48 -17.76 -0.99 -11.44
C VAL A 48 -16.83 -1.32 -12.60
N GLY A 49 -16.13 -2.46 -12.53
CA GLY A 49 -15.27 -2.86 -13.63
C GLY A 49 -14.24 -3.90 -13.22
N ARG A 50 -13.17 -3.95 -14.01
CA ARG A 50 -12.05 -4.87 -13.82
C ARG A 50 -10.77 -4.11 -13.58
N TRP A 51 -9.85 -4.74 -12.89
CA TRP A 51 -8.50 -4.24 -12.67
C TRP A 51 -7.47 -5.33 -12.88
N ALA A 52 -6.25 -4.92 -13.16
CA ALA A 52 -5.11 -5.82 -13.15
C ALA A 52 -3.90 -5.16 -12.50
N LEU A 53 -3.02 -6.03 -12.04
CA LEU A 53 -1.75 -5.67 -11.42
C LEU A 53 -0.65 -6.55 -12.00
N GLU A 54 0.50 -5.95 -12.24
CA GLU A 54 1.74 -6.67 -12.49
C GLU A 54 2.81 -6.19 -11.51
N HIS A 55 3.41 -7.13 -10.79
CA HIS A 55 4.52 -6.91 -9.89
C HIS A 55 5.70 -7.78 -10.29
N LYS A 56 6.88 -7.17 -10.42
CA LYS A 56 8.14 -7.86 -10.75
C LYS A 56 9.18 -7.55 -9.69
N LEU A 57 9.79 -8.59 -9.13
CA LEU A 57 10.86 -8.46 -8.14
C LEU A 57 12.22 -8.80 -8.74
N MET A 58 13.14 -7.86 -8.66
CA MET A 58 14.57 -8.06 -8.86
C MET A 58 15.27 -8.10 -7.49
N ARG A 59 16.31 -8.93 -7.37
CA ARG A 59 17.23 -8.96 -6.24
C ARG A 59 18.65 -8.78 -6.75
N ASP A 60 19.52 -8.16 -5.97
CA ASP A 60 20.94 -8.08 -6.31
C ASP A 60 21.58 -9.47 -6.45
N THR A 61 22.52 -9.60 -7.37
CA THR A 61 23.28 -10.83 -7.58
C THR A 61 24.39 -10.92 -6.51
N PRO A 62 24.42 -11.98 -5.69
CA PRO A 62 25.49 -12.15 -4.70
C PRO A 62 26.86 -12.22 -5.39
N SER A 63 27.87 -11.51 -4.88
CA SER A 63 29.23 -11.60 -5.45
C SER A 63 29.86 -12.95 -5.08
N CYS A 64 30.58 -13.51 -6.05
CA CYS A 64 31.30 -14.78 -6.00
C CYS A 64 32.62 -14.73 -5.19
N LEU A 65 32.98 -13.57 -4.63
CA LEU A 65 34.20 -13.44 -3.82
C LEU A 65 33.97 -14.03 -2.41
N PRO A 66 34.98 -14.70 -1.83
CA PRO A 66 34.89 -15.25 -0.48
C PRO A 66 34.65 -14.14 0.55
N THR A 67 33.81 -14.43 1.54
CA THR A 67 33.36 -13.51 2.60
C THR A 67 34.50 -12.80 3.33
N SER A 68 35.69 -13.41 3.36
CA SER A 68 36.90 -12.89 4.02
C SER A 68 37.53 -11.68 3.33
N ALA A 69 37.18 -11.37 2.07
CA ALA A 69 37.88 -10.39 1.24
C ALA A 69 37.13 -9.06 1.03
N SER A 70 35.94 -8.88 1.61
CA SER A 70 35.10 -7.71 1.33
C SER A 70 34.25 -7.29 2.53
N GLN A 71 34.38 -6.02 2.95
CA GLN A 71 33.36 -5.30 3.71
C GLN A 71 32.10 -5.13 2.85
N ARG A 72 31.31 -6.20 2.67
CA ARG A 72 30.05 -6.14 1.91
C ARG A 72 28.88 -5.75 2.83
N PRO A 73 27.88 -5.02 2.33
CA PRO A 73 26.55 -5.00 2.95
C PRO A 73 26.05 -6.44 3.15
N ALA A 74 25.80 -6.83 4.38
CA ALA A 74 25.36 -8.19 4.74
C ALA A 74 23.95 -8.53 4.20
N GLN A 75 23.21 -7.54 3.71
CA GLN A 75 21.80 -7.65 3.37
C GLN A 75 21.55 -7.57 1.86
N PRO A 76 20.64 -8.42 1.32
CA PRO A 76 20.24 -8.35 -0.09
C PRO A 76 19.48 -7.07 -0.40
N ARG A 77 19.73 -6.53 -1.59
CA ARG A 77 19.01 -5.38 -2.13
C ARG A 77 17.92 -5.83 -3.08
N TYR A 78 16.82 -5.08 -3.08
CA TYR A 78 15.65 -5.35 -3.90
C TYR A 78 15.29 -4.16 -4.77
N MET A 79 14.74 -4.48 -5.93
CA MET A 79 14.09 -3.52 -6.81
C MET A 79 12.77 -4.13 -7.27
N GLN A 80 11.68 -3.39 -7.12
CA GLN A 80 10.33 -3.85 -7.44
C GLN A 80 9.74 -2.94 -8.50
N PHE A 81 9.15 -3.53 -9.53
CA PHE A 81 8.37 -2.81 -10.53
C PHE A 81 6.91 -3.15 -10.31
N LEU A 82 6.05 -2.14 -10.25
CA LEU A 82 4.63 -2.28 -10.03
C LEU A 82 3.87 -1.48 -11.10
N SER A 83 2.93 -2.14 -11.75
CA SER A 83 1.98 -1.55 -12.69
C SER A 83 0.56 -1.89 -12.24
N LEU A 84 -0.32 -0.90 -12.31
CA LEU A 84 -1.71 -0.98 -11.87
C LEU A 84 -2.60 -0.39 -12.98
N THR A 85 -3.63 -1.12 -13.43
CA THR A 85 -4.47 -0.64 -14.55
C THR A 85 -5.25 0.63 -14.23
N TYR A 86 -5.52 0.91 -12.95
CA TYR A 86 -6.18 2.13 -12.50
C TYR A 86 -5.22 3.33 -12.35
N PHE A 87 -3.92 3.13 -12.61
CA PHE A 87 -2.93 4.20 -12.82
C PHE A 87 -2.33 4.06 -14.24
N PRO A 88 -3.11 4.31 -15.30
CA PRO A 88 -2.75 3.91 -16.67
C PRO A 88 -1.49 4.59 -17.22
N ASN A 89 -1.11 5.75 -16.67
CA ASN A 89 0.04 6.52 -17.13
C ASN A 89 1.28 6.34 -16.24
N HIS A 90 1.18 5.59 -15.14
CA HIS A 90 2.23 5.53 -14.12
C HIS A 90 2.66 4.08 -13.85
N GLY A 91 3.97 3.87 -13.80
CA GLY A 91 4.60 2.71 -13.19
C GLY A 91 5.35 3.14 -11.93
N PHE A 92 5.45 2.24 -10.97
CA PHE A 92 6.11 2.49 -9.70
C PHE A 92 7.32 1.58 -9.55
N ILE A 93 8.44 2.16 -9.15
CA ILE A 93 9.69 1.43 -8.90
C ILE A 93 10.07 1.65 -7.44
N TYR A 94 10.19 0.57 -6.68
CA TYR A 94 10.64 0.60 -5.28
C TYR A 94 12.05 0.04 -5.22
N THR A 95 12.97 0.75 -4.56
CA THR A 95 14.36 0.30 -4.40
C THR A 95 14.77 0.30 -2.93
N SER A 96 15.56 -0.70 -2.53
CA SER A 96 16.22 -0.67 -1.21
C SER A 96 17.06 0.61 -1.08
N PRO A 97 17.12 1.21 0.12
CA PRO A 97 17.89 2.42 0.33
C PRO A 97 19.38 2.13 0.08
N PRO A 98 20.17 3.12 -0.36
CA PRO A 98 21.60 2.95 -0.51
C PRO A 98 22.21 2.58 0.86
N PRO A 99 23.19 1.67 0.92
CA PRO A 99 23.92 1.40 2.16
C PRO A 99 24.53 2.72 2.65
N GLY A 100 24.15 3.13 3.86
CA GLY A 100 24.34 4.50 4.32
C GLY A 100 25.77 5.00 4.14
N LYS A 101 25.91 6.22 3.58
CA LYS A 101 26.90 7.15 4.14
C LYS A 101 26.39 7.43 5.55
N VAL A 102 27.15 7.01 6.56
CA VAL A 102 26.93 7.47 7.94
C VAL A 102 26.71 8.97 7.88
N SER A 103 25.52 9.42 8.28
CA SER A 103 25.24 10.83 8.51
C SER A 103 26.28 11.31 9.51
N HIS A 104 27.31 12.04 9.06
CA HIS A 104 28.16 12.81 9.95
C HIS A 104 27.30 13.95 10.50
N ALA A 105 26.49 13.63 11.50
CA ALA A 105 25.98 14.62 12.42
C ALA A 105 27.21 15.29 13.05
N HIS A 106 27.27 16.61 12.90
CA HIS A 106 28.19 17.49 13.58
C HIS A 106 28.32 17.09 15.06
N HIS A 107 29.48 16.58 15.43
CA HIS A 107 30.04 16.84 16.76
C HIS A 107 31.28 17.70 16.55
N GLY A 108 31.14 18.97 16.93
CA GLY A 108 32.27 19.87 17.08
C GLY A 108 33.17 19.44 18.23
N ALA A 109 34.39 19.97 18.16
CA ALA A 109 35.43 20.07 19.18
C ALA A 109 36.32 18.84 19.44
N GLY A 110 37.61 19.00 19.08
CA GLY A 110 38.74 18.42 19.82
C GLY A 110 39.68 17.51 19.03
N SER A 111 40.75 18.07 18.48
CA SER A 111 42.04 17.37 18.30
C SER A 111 42.97 17.68 19.50
N PRO A 112 44.18 17.11 19.61
CA PRO A 112 44.65 15.74 19.35
C PRO A 112 45.42 15.16 20.58
N GLY A 113 45.59 13.84 20.67
CA GLY A 113 46.33 13.22 21.79
C GLY A 113 47.07 11.93 21.41
N THR A 114 48.37 12.06 21.21
CA THR A 114 49.38 11.06 20.85
C THR A 114 49.73 10.13 22.02
N VAL A 115 49.73 8.80 21.83
CA VAL A 115 50.70 7.90 22.49
C VAL A 115 50.89 6.59 21.70
N ALA A 116 52.10 6.05 21.84
CA ALA A 116 52.88 5.24 20.89
C ALA A 116 52.69 3.70 21.00
N PRO A 117 53.33 2.90 20.11
CA PRO A 117 53.10 1.45 19.97
C PRO A 117 54.07 0.60 20.81
N GLY A 118 53.62 -0.57 21.26
CA GLY A 118 54.45 -1.59 21.94
C GLY A 118 54.24 -2.98 21.31
N ALA A 119 55.35 -3.63 20.95
CA ALA A 119 55.43 -4.83 20.12
C ALA A 119 55.53 -6.16 20.90
N SER A 120 55.25 -7.27 20.19
CA SER A 120 55.79 -8.65 20.33
C SER A 120 55.51 -9.41 21.65
N SER A 121 55.00 -10.65 21.73
CA SER A 121 55.41 -11.91 21.06
C SER A 121 54.51 -13.10 21.52
N PRO A 122 54.68 -14.34 20.98
CA PRO A 122 53.59 -15.32 20.75
C PRO A 122 53.59 -16.55 21.70
N ALA A 123 52.49 -17.33 21.74
CA ALA A 123 52.50 -18.79 21.96
C ALA A 123 51.09 -19.44 21.79
N SER A 124 51.05 -20.57 21.09
CA SER A 124 49.98 -21.60 21.02
C SER A 124 50.52 -22.90 21.66
N PRO A 125 49.82 -24.07 21.79
CA PRO A 125 48.39 -24.41 21.65
C PRO A 125 47.79 -25.40 22.72
N THR A 126 46.49 -25.74 22.58
CA THR A 126 45.81 -27.06 22.84
C THR A 126 45.19 -27.40 24.23
N PRO A 127 44.26 -28.40 24.36
CA PRO A 127 42.82 -28.18 24.56
C PRO A 127 42.22 -28.85 25.82
N VAL A 128 41.06 -28.41 26.31
CA VAL A 128 40.19 -29.23 27.20
C VAL A 128 38.71 -28.90 26.94
N PRO A 129 37.81 -29.89 26.79
CA PRO A 129 36.39 -29.68 26.54
C PRO A 129 35.65 -29.50 27.88
N GLN A 130 34.83 -28.47 28.02
CA GLN A 130 33.92 -28.38 29.16
C GLN A 130 32.56 -27.85 28.74
N GLN A 131 31.60 -28.77 28.81
CA GLN A 131 30.16 -28.51 28.78
C GLN A 131 29.78 -27.59 29.93
N THR A 132 28.99 -26.56 29.65
CA THR A 132 28.14 -25.94 30.68
C THR A 132 26.85 -25.45 30.02
N ALA A 133 25.74 -25.73 30.69
CA ALA A 133 24.38 -25.63 30.20
C ALA A 133 23.78 -24.22 30.31
N THR A 134 22.93 -23.87 29.31
CA THR A 134 21.78 -22.93 29.33
C THR A 134 22.03 -21.42 29.60
N PRO A 135 21.28 -20.48 28.98
CA PRO A 135 19.83 -20.56 28.76
C PRO A 135 19.33 -20.29 27.32
N THR A 136 18.18 -20.90 27.04
CA THR A 136 17.25 -20.60 25.96
C THR A 136 17.06 -19.10 25.79
N GLN A 137 17.72 -18.53 24.78
CA GLN A 137 17.40 -17.19 24.30
C GLN A 137 16.15 -17.33 23.42
N ALA A 138 15.04 -16.82 23.94
CA ALA A 138 13.82 -16.63 23.15
C ALA A 138 14.20 -15.89 21.85
N PRO A 139 13.64 -16.24 20.68
CA PRO A 139 13.79 -15.41 19.50
C PRO A 139 13.22 -14.04 19.87
N ALA A 140 14.07 -13.01 19.81
CA ALA A 140 13.62 -11.64 19.92
C ALA A 140 12.45 -11.44 18.93
N PRO A 141 11.38 -10.72 19.32
CA PRO A 141 10.30 -10.42 18.41
C PRO A 141 10.92 -9.72 17.21
N ASN A 142 10.73 -10.29 16.02
CA ASN A 142 11.05 -9.64 14.75
C ASN A 142 10.37 -8.27 14.78
N SER A 143 11.11 -7.24 15.14
CA SER A 143 10.75 -5.86 14.83
C SER A 143 10.56 -5.86 13.33
N GLN A 144 9.30 -5.75 12.90
CA GLN A 144 8.91 -5.51 11.53
C GLN A 144 9.62 -4.23 11.12
N ASP A 145 10.82 -4.41 10.56
CA ASP A 145 11.56 -3.37 9.91
C ASP A 145 10.68 -2.97 8.73
N HIS A 146 10.00 -1.83 8.86
CA HIS A 146 9.35 -1.21 7.72
C HIS A 146 10.47 -0.90 6.75
N SER A 147 10.76 -1.83 5.83
CA SER A 147 11.86 -1.71 4.88
C SER A 147 11.67 -0.39 4.15
N SER A 148 12.49 0.61 4.50
CA SER A 148 12.40 1.97 3.98
C SER A 148 12.81 1.98 2.51
N MET A 149 11.94 1.50 1.63
CA MET A 149 12.17 1.50 0.19
C MET A 149 11.90 2.89 -0.37
N VAL A 150 12.78 3.33 -1.28
CA VAL A 150 12.60 4.56 -2.03
C VAL A 150 11.68 4.26 -3.22
N MET A 151 10.54 4.96 -3.26
CA MET A 151 9.57 4.88 -4.35
C MET A 151 9.87 5.94 -5.40
N THR A 152 9.92 5.53 -6.66
CA THR A 152 10.05 6.40 -7.84
C THR A 152 8.89 6.11 -8.79
N THR A 153 8.21 7.16 -9.23
CA THR A 153 7.15 7.07 -10.23
C THR A 153 7.71 7.39 -11.61
N VAL A 154 7.38 6.59 -12.61
CA VAL A 154 7.82 6.75 -14.00
C VAL A 154 6.63 6.62 -14.96
N PRO A 155 6.71 7.12 -16.20
CA PRO A 155 5.72 6.81 -17.23
C PRO A 155 5.59 5.29 -17.41
N LEU A 156 4.35 4.79 -17.55
CA LEU A 156 4.10 3.35 -17.66
C LEU A 156 4.94 2.65 -18.76
N PRO A 157 5.09 3.20 -19.98
CA PRO A 157 5.95 2.59 -21.00
C PRO A 157 7.41 2.45 -20.54
N ALA A 158 7.93 3.46 -19.85
CA ALA A 158 9.30 3.47 -19.33
C ALA A 158 9.52 2.40 -18.25
N CYS A 159 8.49 2.10 -17.44
CA CYS A 159 8.56 1.05 -16.41
C CYS A 159 8.94 -0.33 -17.02
N SER A 160 8.28 -0.69 -18.13
CA SER A 160 8.55 -1.96 -18.84
C SER A 160 9.93 -1.95 -19.51
N THR A 161 10.29 -0.85 -20.18
CA THR A 161 11.61 -0.69 -20.82
C THR A 161 12.75 -0.76 -19.80
N LEU A 162 12.60 -0.10 -18.64
CA LEU A 162 13.59 -0.16 -17.56
C LEU A 162 13.74 -1.60 -17.04
N PHE A 163 12.63 -2.30 -16.79
CA PHE A 163 12.68 -3.70 -16.39
C PHE A 163 13.46 -4.55 -17.40
N GLN A 164 13.16 -4.43 -18.70
CA GLN A 164 13.89 -5.14 -19.74
C GLN A 164 15.38 -4.79 -19.74
N HIS A 165 15.72 -3.51 -19.59
CA HIS A 165 17.10 -3.06 -19.51
C HIS A 165 17.83 -3.73 -18.32
N PHE A 166 17.22 -3.77 -17.14
CA PHE A 166 17.82 -4.44 -15.98
C PHE A 166 18.00 -5.95 -16.19
N VAL A 167 17.04 -6.61 -16.83
CA VAL A 167 17.10 -8.06 -17.11
C VAL A 167 18.18 -8.41 -18.13
N TYR A 168 18.39 -7.57 -19.16
CA TYR A 168 19.34 -7.88 -20.24
C TYR A 168 20.73 -7.27 -20.01
N ALA A 169 20.80 -5.99 -19.66
CA ALA A 169 22.06 -5.25 -19.56
C ALA A 169 22.65 -5.27 -18.14
N CYS A 170 21.80 -5.39 -17.11
CA CYS A 170 22.25 -5.36 -15.72
C CYS A 170 22.16 -6.72 -15.02
N GLN A 171 21.98 -7.82 -15.77
CA GLN A 171 21.89 -9.19 -15.25
C GLN A 171 23.03 -9.56 -14.27
N PRO A 172 24.30 -9.16 -14.50
CA PRO A 172 25.38 -9.46 -13.56
C PRO A 172 25.17 -8.86 -12.17
N PHE A 173 24.42 -7.77 -12.07
CA PHE A 173 24.15 -7.06 -10.82
C PHE A 173 22.76 -7.34 -10.26
N TRP A 174 21.80 -7.66 -11.12
CA TRP A 174 20.39 -7.83 -10.78
C TRP A 174 19.83 -9.12 -11.37
N CYS A 175 19.27 -9.96 -10.52
CA CYS A 175 18.59 -11.17 -10.90
C CYS A 175 17.07 -11.02 -10.75
N HIS A 176 16.33 -11.34 -11.81
CA HIS A 176 14.87 -11.42 -11.74
C HIS A 176 14.46 -12.62 -10.90
N ARG A 177 13.62 -12.40 -9.90
CA ARG A 177 13.21 -13.41 -8.93
C ARG A 177 11.82 -13.94 -9.19
N HIS A 178 10.85 -13.05 -9.39
CA HIS A 178 9.48 -13.46 -9.67
C HIS A 178 8.69 -12.37 -10.37
N THR A 179 7.66 -12.81 -11.08
CA THR A 179 6.57 -11.97 -11.58
C THR A 179 5.29 -12.48 -10.97
N VAL A 180 4.50 -11.59 -10.41
CA VAL A 180 3.19 -11.84 -9.84
C VAL A 180 2.18 -10.93 -10.52
N THR A 181 1.03 -11.47 -10.87
CA THR A 181 -0.04 -10.74 -11.54
C THR A 181 -1.37 -10.98 -10.87
N VAL A 182 -2.26 -10.01 -11.05
CA VAL A 182 -3.69 -10.17 -10.79
C VAL A 182 -4.38 -10.02 -12.15
N PRO A 183 -4.66 -11.12 -12.86
CA PRO A 183 -5.32 -11.03 -14.15
C PRO A 183 -6.83 -10.85 -13.96
N GLY A 184 -7.34 -9.67 -14.28
CA GLY A 184 -8.78 -9.42 -14.41
C GLY A 184 -9.56 -9.47 -13.09
N GLY A 185 -8.99 -8.93 -12.01
CA GLY A 185 -9.70 -8.73 -10.75
C GLY A 185 -10.95 -7.85 -10.93
N VAL A 186 -11.85 -7.90 -9.95
CA VAL A 186 -13.14 -7.20 -9.98
C VAL A 186 -13.10 -5.99 -9.04
N VAL A 187 -13.75 -4.92 -9.44
CA VAL A 187 -13.90 -3.69 -8.65
C VAL A 187 -15.37 -3.54 -8.26
N TYR A 188 -15.61 -3.35 -6.97
CA TYR A 188 -16.92 -3.04 -6.41
C TYR A 188 -16.90 -1.66 -5.74
N ASP A 189 -17.96 -0.90 -5.89
CA ASP A 189 -18.24 0.23 -5.03
C ASP A 189 -19.24 -0.22 -3.96
N VAL A 190 -18.90 0.02 -2.68
CA VAL A 190 -19.71 -0.37 -1.52
C VAL A 190 -19.81 0.83 -0.59
N GLY A 191 -20.94 1.52 -0.64
CA GLY A 191 -21.13 2.81 0.02
C GLY A 191 -20.00 3.78 -0.32
N ASP A 192 -19.25 4.15 0.71
CA ASP A 192 -18.15 5.13 0.66
C ASP A 192 -16.79 4.52 0.27
N PHE A 193 -16.75 3.20 0.03
CA PHE A 193 -15.53 2.46 -0.28
C PHE A 193 -15.52 1.96 -1.73
N ARG A 194 -14.31 1.81 -2.27
CA ARG A 194 -14.02 1.04 -3.47
C ARG A 194 -13.19 -0.18 -3.07
N VAL A 195 -13.72 -1.36 -3.35
CA VAL A 195 -13.11 -2.65 -3.02
C VAL A 195 -12.64 -3.32 -4.30
N ARG A 196 -11.34 -3.57 -4.42
CA ARG A 196 -10.76 -4.32 -5.54
C ARG A 196 -10.34 -5.71 -5.07
N ILE A 197 -10.90 -6.75 -5.67
CA ILE A 197 -10.65 -8.14 -5.30
C ILE A 197 -10.04 -8.85 -6.51
N GLY A 198 -9.01 -9.67 -6.32
CA GLY A 198 -8.46 -10.43 -7.43
C GLY A 198 -7.57 -11.59 -7.00
N ASP A 199 -7.49 -12.61 -7.85
CA ASP A 199 -6.58 -13.73 -7.63
C ASP A 199 -5.16 -13.38 -8.03
N VAL A 200 -4.23 -13.67 -7.14
CA VAL A 200 -2.80 -13.44 -7.30
C VAL A 200 -2.18 -14.71 -7.88
N ARG A 201 -1.53 -14.57 -9.03
CA ARG A 201 -0.83 -15.64 -9.74
C ARG A 201 0.61 -15.25 -9.96
N GLN A 202 1.51 -16.14 -9.60
CA GLN A 202 2.90 -16.04 -10.01
C GLN A 202 3.03 -16.58 -11.43
N THR A 203 3.70 -15.86 -12.32
CA THR A 203 3.95 -16.29 -13.71
C THR A 203 5.40 -16.68 -13.95
N GLN A 204 6.34 -16.18 -13.13
CA GLN A 204 7.76 -16.52 -13.19
C GLN A 204 8.33 -16.74 -11.77
N PRO A 205 9.29 -17.67 -11.57
CA PRO A 205 9.85 -18.65 -12.50
C PRO A 205 8.90 -19.76 -12.95
N ALA A 206 7.84 -20.02 -12.19
CA ALA A 206 6.85 -21.03 -12.53
C ALA A 206 5.44 -20.50 -12.28
N ALA A 207 4.51 -20.91 -13.13
CA ALA A 207 3.09 -20.57 -12.98
C ALA A 207 2.53 -21.20 -11.71
N ARG A 208 2.03 -20.37 -10.78
CA ARG A 208 1.46 -20.85 -9.51
C ARG A 208 0.41 -19.89 -8.98
N VAL A 209 -0.71 -20.41 -8.51
CA VAL A 209 -1.67 -19.64 -7.70
C VAL A 209 -1.00 -19.30 -6.37
N ARG A 210 -1.12 -18.03 -5.94
CA ARG A 210 -0.52 -17.53 -4.70
C ARG A 210 -1.56 -17.20 -3.64
N GLY A 211 -2.77 -16.79 -4.04
CA GLY A 211 -3.80 -16.38 -3.11
C GLY A 211 -4.76 -15.35 -3.70
N THR A 212 -5.43 -14.60 -2.83
CA THR A 212 -6.33 -13.51 -3.20
C THR A 212 -5.84 -12.21 -2.59
N ILE A 213 -5.91 -11.11 -3.33
CA ILE A 213 -5.65 -9.76 -2.84
C ILE A 213 -6.97 -9.00 -2.72
N VAL A 214 -7.08 -8.21 -1.66
CA VAL A 214 -8.20 -7.27 -1.44
C VAL A 214 -7.60 -5.91 -1.16
N GLU A 215 -7.92 -4.94 -1.99
CA GLU A 215 -7.60 -3.54 -1.79
C GLU A 215 -8.89 -2.79 -1.43
N ILE A 216 -8.84 -1.97 -0.38
CA ILE A 216 -9.95 -1.15 0.07
C ILE A 216 -9.49 0.30 0.05
N GLU A 217 -10.13 1.08 -0.81
CA GLU A 217 -9.92 2.51 -0.97
C GLU A 217 -11.13 3.27 -0.41
N TRP A 218 -10.88 4.26 0.44
CA TRP A 218 -11.91 5.19 0.88
C TRP A 218 -12.11 6.27 -0.20
N LYS A 219 -13.34 6.42 -0.72
CA LYS A 219 -13.67 7.43 -1.74
C LYS A 219 -14.14 8.76 -1.16
N GLY A 220 -14.27 8.85 0.16
CA GLY A 220 -15.00 9.94 0.82
C GLY A 220 -16.45 9.56 1.12
N PRO A 221 -17.12 10.33 1.99
CA PRO A 221 -18.52 10.10 2.31
C PRO A 221 -19.38 10.24 1.05
N SER A 222 -20.22 9.26 0.77
CA SER A 222 -21.17 9.31 -0.34
C SER A 222 -22.12 10.49 -0.16
N LEU A 223 -22.59 11.03 -1.29
CA LEU A 223 -23.55 12.14 -1.29
C LEU A 223 -24.83 11.77 -0.54
N VAL A 224 -25.28 10.52 -0.62
CA VAL A 224 -26.46 10.03 0.10
C VAL A 224 -26.24 10.10 1.61
N THR A 225 -25.12 9.58 2.12
CA THR A 225 -24.78 9.67 3.55
C THR A 225 -24.61 11.13 3.99
N SER A 226 -23.99 11.95 3.14
CA SER A 226 -23.80 13.39 3.41
C SER A 226 -25.15 14.11 3.50
N ILE A 227 -26.05 13.89 2.55
CA ILE A 227 -27.40 14.46 2.50
C ILE A 227 -28.25 13.95 3.68
N ALA A 228 -28.23 12.65 3.97
CA ALA A 228 -28.92 12.09 5.13
C ALA A 228 -28.42 12.69 6.46
N SER A 229 -27.11 12.95 6.57
CA SER A 229 -26.54 13.62 7.74
C SER A 229 -26.99 15.08 7.86
N LEU A 230 -27.08 15.81 6.74
CA LEU A 230 -27.59 17.18 6.68
C LEU A 230 -29.06 17.26 7.10
N PHE A 231 -29.91 16.37 6.58
CA PHE A 231 -31.33 16.28 6.96
C PHE A 231 -31.50 15.91 8.44
N SER A 232 -30.68 14.99 8.96
CA SER A 232 -30.71 14.60 10.37
C SER A 232 -30.25 15.72 11.31
N GLN A 233 -29.28 16.53 10.89
CA GLN A 233 -28.82 17.70 11.64
C GLN A 233 -29.84 18.85 11.61
N SER A 234 -30.46 19.09 10.46
CA SER A 234 -31.55 20.09 10.33
C SER A 234 -32.74 19.75 11.25
N LYS A 235 -33.13 18.47 11.32
CA LYS A 235 -34.20 18.01 12.20
C LYS A 235 -33.87 18.14 13.70
N LYS A 236 -32.59 18.03 14.07
CA LYS A 236 -32.11 18.30 15.44
C LYS A 236 -32.01 19.80 15.76
N ALA A 237 -31.75 20.65 14.77
CA ALA A 237 -31.68 22.10 14.97
C ALA A 237 -33.07 22.74 15.17
N PHE A 238 -34.13 22.14 14.62
CA PHE A 238 -35.51 22.60 14.77
C PHE A 238 -36.31 21.89 15.90
N GLY A 239 -35.76 20.85 16.52
CA GLY A 239 -36.44 20.04 17.54
C GLY A 239 -35.86 20.21 18.95
N GLY A 240 -36.04 21.39 19.56
CA GLY A 240 -35.88 21.55 21.01
C GLY A 240 -37.12 21.05 21.77
N PRO A 241 -36.98 20.47 22.98
CA PRO A 241 -38.09 19.84 23.67
C PRO A 241 -39.05 20.90 24.22
N ARG A 242 -40.27 20.98 23.68
CA ARG A 242 -41.41 21.54 24.40
C ARG A 242 -42.35 20.40 24.73
N THR A 243 -42.42 20.15 26.02
CA THR A 243 -43.44 19.38 26.72
C THR A 243 -44.85 19.81 26.33
N SER A 244 -45.80 18.89 26.58
CA SER A 244 -47.26 19.01 26.66
C SER A 244 -48.07 18.89 25.35
N ASP A 245 -48.65 17.70 25.18
CA ASP A 245 -50.08 17.43 24.93
C ASP A 245 -50.83 18.31 23.93
N LEU A 246 -51.20 17.72 22.77
CA LEU A 246 -52.58 17.56 22.25
C LEU A 246 -52.54 17.10 20.75
N PRO A 247 -53.60 16.44 20.23
CA PRO A 247 -53.63 15.86 18.88
C PRO A 247 -54.22 16.83 17.83
N ASP A 248 -54.01 16.45 16.57
CA ASP A 248 -54.60 16.98 15.32
C ASP A 248 -54.17 18.38 14.87
N ASP A 249 -53.42 18.44 13.76
CA ASP A 249 -53.75 19.34 12.64
C ASP A 249 -52.99 18.94 11.36
N ASP A 250 -53.73 18.87 10.26
CA ASP A 250 -53.29 18.54 8.92
C ASP A 250 -52.37 19.65 8.37
N GLY A 251 -51.14 19.29 8.01
CA GLY A 251 -50.15 20.21 7.45
C GLY A 251 -49.55 19.67 6.17
N ASP A 252 -50.32 19.76 5.10
CA ASP A 252 -49.85 19.75 3.71
C ASP A 252 -48.64 20.70 3.56
N SER A 253 -47.51 20.16 3.11
CA SER A 253 -46.42 20.96 2.55
C SER A 253 -45.79 20.15 1.45
N GLY A 254 -46.48 20.17 0.30
CA GLY A 254 -45.90 19.85 -0.99
C GLY A 254 -44.56 20.54 -1.17
N ILE A 255 -43.52 19.73 -1.42
CA ILE A 255 -42.23 20.23 -1.88
C ILE A 255 -42.43 20.73 -3.31
N ASP A 256 -42.39 22.05 -3.47
CA ASP A 256 -42.40 22.71 -4.78
C ASP A 256 -41.06 22.40 -5.48
N MET A 257 -41.09 21.44 -6.41
CA MET A 257 -39.98 21.21 -7.34
C MET A 257 -40.04 22.27 -8.43
N ALA A 258 -39.65 23.50 -8.09
CA ALA A 258 -39.37 24.52 -9.09
C ALA A 258 -38.07 24.13 -9.82
N PHE A 259 -38.22 23.39 -10.92
CA PHE A 259 -37.20 23.28 -11.96
C PHE A 259 -37.07 24.66 -12.62
N PRO A 260 -35.88 25.27 -12.68
CA PRO A 260 -35.69 26.39 -13.61
C PRO A 260 -35.62 25.82 -15.03
N GLU A 261 -36.77 25.79 -15.71
CA GLU A 261 -36.83 25.88 -17.16
C GLU A 261 -36.28 27.25 -17.56
N GLY A 262 -35.13 27.23 -18.24
CA GLY A 262 -34.45 28.40 -18.75
C GLY A 262 -33.43 27.97 -19.79
N LEU A 263 -33.93 27.37 -20.88
CA LEU A 263 -33.21 27.26 -22.13
C LEU A 263 -32.95 28.68 -22.64
N GLU A 264 -31.77 29.22 -22.38
CA GLU A 264 -31.24 30.33 -23.18
C GLU A 264 -30.42 29.71 -24.32
N GLU A 265 -31.06 29.68 -25.49
CA GLU A 265 -30.41 29.61 -26.80
C GLU A 265 -29.36 30.73 -26.88
N ALA A 266 -28.09 30.35 -26.92
CA ALA A 266 -27.03 31.23 -27.38
C ALA A 266 -26.61 30.77 -28.78
N ASP A 267 -27.28 31.34 -29.78
CA ASP A 267 -26.77 31.47 -31.14
C ASP A 267 -25.40 32.16 -31.11
N ILE A 268 -24.36 31.46 -31.52
CA ILE A 268 -23.12 32.08 -32.02
C ILE A 268 -22.89 31.51 -33.41
N ASP A 269 -23.45 32.22 -34.38
CA ASP A 269 -23.01 32.20 -35.77
C ASP A 269 -21.89 33.25 -35.91
N GLY A 270 -20.82 32.90 -36.62
CA GLY A 270 -19.60 33.71 -36.65
C GLY A 270 -18.46 33.08 -37.44
N GLU A 271 -18.65 33.07 -38.76
CA GLU A 271 -17.68 32.88 -39.84
C GLU A 271 -16.27 33.47 -39.60
N ILE A 272 -15.23 32.67 -39.90
CA ILE A 272 -13.99 32.89 -40.68
C ILE A 272 -12.89 31.93 -40.21
#